data_AF-A0A972B241-F1
#
_entry.id   AF-A0A972B241-F1
#
_cell.length_a   1.000
_cell.length_b   1.000
_cell.length_c   1.000
_cell.angle_alpha   90.00
_cell.angle_beta   90.00
_cell.angle_gamma   90.00
#
_symmetry.space_group_name_H-M   'P 1'
#
loop_
_entity.id
_entity.type
_entity.pdbx_description
1 polymer ?
#
loop_
_entity_poly.entity_id
_entity_poly.type
_entity_poly.pdbx_seq_one_letter_code
_entity_poly.pdbx_strand_id
1 'polypeptide(L)'
;MSFNWVDAIILGVVVISALISLSRGFIKEALSLVTWIVAGVVAWMFGGSLAHHFEAYIDTPSVRIIAACALLFVATLMIGALVNFLLAQLVQATGLTGTDRLLGMVFGVARGLLLVVILVGLLSLAPVEQDAWWQQSTLIPHFLLIADWSKNLILGLSGEWISTAQSASHR
;
A
#
# COMPACT_ATOMS: atom_id res chain seq x y z
N MET A 1 8.47 -26.37 18.92
CA MET A 1 8.05 -25.17 18.18
C MET A 1 7.66 -24.12 19.21
N SER A 2 8.57 -23.21 19.53
CA SER A 2 8.35 -22.15 20.52
C SER A 2 7.87 -20.89 19.79
N PHE A 3 6.68 -20.41 20.14
CA PHE A 3 6.17 -19.12 19.68
C PHE A 3 7.14 -18.02 20.12
N ASN A 4 7.77 -17.35 19.15
CA ASN A 4 8.81 -16.37 19.44
C ASN A 4 8.21 -14.95 19.55
N TRP A 5 8.97 -14.01 20.12
CA TRP A 5 8.55 -12.60 20.22
C TRP A 5 8.24 -11.99 18.84
N VAL A 6 8.89 -12.47 17.78
CA VAL A 6 8.64 -12.06 16.39
C VAL A 6 7.25 -12.51 15.92
N ASP A 7 6.86 -13.74 16.25
CA ASP A 7 5.52 -14.25 15.94
C ASP A 7 4.46 -13.44 16.70
N ALA A 8 4.75 -13.01 17.93
CA ALA A 8 3.90 -12.12 18.71
C ALA A 8 3.75 -10.73 18.08
N ILE A 9 4.82 -10.17 17.50
CA ILE A 9 4.77 -8.89 16.77
C ILE A 9 3.93 -9.04 15.50
N ILE A 10 4.16 -10.10 14.72
CA ILE A 10 3.39 -10.36 13.50
C ILE A 10 1.90 -10.45 13.82
N LEU A 11 1.55 -11.25 14.83
CA LEU A 11 0.17 -11.39 15.29
C LEU A 11 -0.37 -10.03 15.78
N GLY A 12 0.42 -9.27 16.53
CA GLY A 12 0.09 -7.93 16.99
C GLY A 12 -0.26 -6.99 15.84
N VAL A 13 0.55 -6.95 14.78
CA VAL A 13 0.30 -6.12 13.58
C VAL A 13 -1.01 -6.51 12.91
N VAL A 14 -1.27 -7.81 12.73
CA VAL A 14 -2.51 -8.29 12.10
C VAL A 14 -3.73 -7.96 12.97
N VAL A 15 -3.67 -8.20 14.27
CA VAL A 15 -4.76 -7.93 15.21
C VAL A 15 -5.03 -6.42 15.29
N ILE A 16 -4.00 -5.60 15.43
CA ILE A 16 -4.14 -4.14 15.46
C ILE A 16 -4.76 -3.64 14.15
N SER A 17 -4.28 -4.14 13.00
CA SER A 17 -4.84 -3.79 11.69
C SER A 17 -6.32 -4.18 11.60
N ALA A 18 -6.68 -5.39 12.04
CA ALA A 18 -8.06 -5.86 12.06
C ALA A 18 -8.96 -5.00 12.97
N LEU A 19 -8.49 -4.63 14.17
CA LEU A 19 -9.23 -3.80 15.12
C LEU A 19 -9.42 -2.36 14.62
N ILE A 20 -8.38 -1.77 14.01
CA ILE A 20 -8.47 -0.45 13.40
C ILE A 20 -9.49 -0.47 12.25
N SER A 21 -9.43 -1.46 11.36
CA SER A 21 -10.35 -1.55 10.23
C SER A 21 -11.77 -1.94 10.65
N LEU A 22 -11.95 -2.69 11.73
CA LEU A 22 -13.26 -2.92 12.35
C LEU A 22 -13.89 -1.62 12.86
N SER A 23 -13.07 -0.72 13.42
CA SER A 23 -13.52 0.57 13.96
C SER A 23 -13.81 1.59 12.86
N ARG A 24 -13.01 1.60 11.78
CA ARG A 24 -13.19 2.51 10.64
C ARG A 24 -14.26 2.06 9.65
N GLY A 25 -14.39 0.75 9.41
CA GLY A 25 -15.24 0.17 8.37
C GLY A 25 -14.51 -0.02 7.03
N PHE A 26 -14.93 -1.02 6.25
CA PHE A 26 -14.32 -1.36 4.95
C PHE A 26 -14.34 -0.17 3.98
N ILE A 27 -15.49 0.50 3.85
CA ILE A 27 -15.67 1.52 2.83
C ILE A 27 -14.71 2.70 3.05
N LYS A 28 -14.51 3.13 4.30
CA LYS A 28 -13.55 4.19 4.61
C LYS A 28 -12.12 3.77 4.25
N GLU A 29 -11.78 2.52 4.52
CA GLU A 29 -10.44 1.99 4.26
C GLU A 29 -10.17 1.87 2.75
N ALA A 30 -11.12 1.30 2.00
CA ALA A 30 -11.04 1.14 0.56
C ALA A 30 -10.99 2.50 -0.15
N LEU A 31 -11.87 3.43 0.23
CA LEU A 31 -11.88 4.79 -0.33
C LEU A 31 -10.60 5.56 -0.01
N SER A 32 -10.04 5.40 1.20
CA SER A 32 -8.76 5.99 1.55
C SER A 32 -7.64 5.47 0.64
N LEU A 33 -7.58 4.17 0.36
CA LEU A 33 -6.57 3.60 -0.53
C LEU A 33 -6.74 4.08 -1.97
N VAL A 34 -7.97 4.10 -2.48
CA VAL A 34 -8.27 4.66 -3.81
C VAL A 34 -7.84 6.12 -3.89
N THR A 35 -8.13 6.92 -2.86
CA THR A 35 -7.73 8.33 -2.78
C THR A 35 -6.22 8.50 -2.85
N TRP A 36 -5.47 7.66 -2.13
CA TRP A 36 -4.00 7.66 -2.18
C TRP A 36 -3.46 7.32 -3.57
N ILE A 37 -4.04 6.30 -4.24
CA ILE A 37 -3.65 5.91 -5.60
C ILE A 37 -3.94 7.06 -6.57
N VAL A 38 -5.14 7.62 -6.53
CA VAL A 38 -5.54 8.74 -7.39
C VAL A 38 -4.66 9.96 -7.15
N ALA A 39 -4.35 10.30 -5.89
CA ALA A 39 -3.44 11.40 -5.58
C ALA A 39 -2.03 11.16 -6.15
N GLY A 40 -1.52 9.94 -6.05
CA GLY A 40 -0.24 9.57 -6.65
C GLY A 40 -0.23 9.69 -8.17
N VAL A 41 -1.29 9.20 -8.83
CA VAL A 41 -1.44 9.30 -10.29
C VAL A 41 -1.54 10.76 -10.73
N VAL A 42 -2.34 11.58 -10.05
CA VAL A 42 -2.49 13.00 -10.34
C VAL A 42 -1.16 13.74 -10.16
N ALA A 43 -0.45 13.48 -9.06
CA ALA A 43 0.86 14.08 -8.81
C ALA A 43 1.87 13.68 -9.90
N TRP A 44 1.89 12.41 -10.32
CA TRP A 44 2.80 11.95 -11.36
C TRP A 44 2.46 12.53 -12.74
N MET A 45 1.19 12.55 -13.14
CA MET A 45 0.77 13.03 -14.45
C MET A 45 0.86 14.56 -14.57
N PHE A 46 0.48 15.31 -13.53
CA PHE A 46 0.33 16.76 -13.60
C PHE A 46 1.44 17.54 -12.89
N GLY A 47 2.30 16.87 -12.11
CA GLY A 47 3.39 17.50 -11.36
C GLY A 47 4.36 18.28 -12.24
N GLY A 48 4.73 17.72 -13.41
CA GLY A 48 5.59 18.41 -14.37
C GLY A 48 4.94 19.67 -14.97
N SER A 49 3.65 19.60 -15.29
CA SER A 49 2.91 20.74 -15.86
C SER A 49 2.74 21.87 -14.84
N LEU A 50 2.43 21.53 -13.59
CA LEU A 50 2.32 22.51 -12.52
C LEU A 50 3.67 23.11 -12.13
N ALA A 51 4.77 22.37 -12.25
CA ALA A 51 6.11 22.87 -11.99
C ALA A 51 6.47 24.09 -12.85
N HIS A 52 5.98 24.21 -14.10
CA HIS A 52 6.19 25.40 -14.93
C HIS A 52 5.57 26.69 -14.37
N HIS A 53 4.67 26.61 -13.38
CA HIS A 53 4.14 27.81 -12.72
C HIS A 53 5.04 28.27 -11.57
N PHE A 54 5.97 27.41 -11.12
CA PHE A 54 6.91 27.70 -10.03
C PHE A 54 8.28 28.17 -10.52
N GLU A 55 8.49 28.34 -11.83
CA GLU A 55 9.80 28.76 -12.36
C GLU A 55 10.22 30.14 -11.87
N ALA A 56 9.25 31.04 -11.66
CA ALA A 56 9.50 32.39 -11.15
C ALA A 56 9.84 32.42 -9.65
N TYR A 57 9.63 31.32 -8.91
CA TYR A 57 9.77 31.27 -7.45
C TYR A 57 10.88 30.31 -6.99
N ILE A 58 11.21 29.28 -7.77
CA ILE A 58 12.17 28.23 -7.39
C ILE A 58 13.15 28.01 -8.54
N ASP A 59 14.41 28.38 -8.31
CA ASP A 59 15.49 28.24 -9.29
C ASP A 59 15.89 26.78 -9.54
N THR A 60 15.84 25.93 -8.49
CA THR A 60 16.26 24.53 -8.58
C THR A 60 15.17 23.65 -9.25
N PRO A 61 15.43 23.06 -10.44
CA PRO A 61 14.40 22.33 -11.19
C PRO A 61 13.85 21.10 -10.47
N SER A 62 14.69 20.35 -9.76
CA SER A 62 14.29 19.17 -9.00
C SER A 62 13.36 19.53 -7.83
N VAL A 63 13.66 20.61 -7.10
CA VAL A 63 12.82 21.10 -6.00
C VAL A 63 11.47 21.58 -6.53
N ARG A 64 11.45 22.23 -7.69
CA ARG A 64 10.22 22.71 -8.36
C ARG A 64 9.24 21.59 -8.66
N ILE A 65 9.73 20.50 -9.27
CA ILE A 65 8.91 19.33 -9.59
C ILE A 65 8.43 18.65 -8.31
N ILE A 66 9.31 18.46 -7.33
CA ILE A 66 8.92 17.85 -6.05
C ILE A 66 7.84 18.68 -5.35
N ALA A 67 8.00 20.00 -5.30
CA ALA A 67 7.02 20.90 -4.69
C ALA A 67 5.67 20.86 -5.42
N ALA A 68 5.67 20.87 -6.75
CA ALA A 68 4.46 20.78 -7.56
C ALA A 68 3.73 19.44 -7.37
N CYS A 69 4.47 18.32 -7.42
CA CYS A 69 3.94 16.99 -7.13
C CYS A 69 3.35 16.93 -5.71
N ALA A 70 4.09 17.44 -4.71
CA ALA A 70 3.64 17.43 -3.33
C ALA A 70 2.36 18.27 -3.13
N LEU A 71 2.30 19.44 -3.75
CA LEU A 71 1.12 20.31 -3.69
C LEU A 71 -0.10 19.62 -4.32
N LEU A 72 0.05 19.04 -5.52
CA LEU A 72 -1.03 18.30 -6.17
C LEU A 72 -1.46 17.10 -5.34
N PHE A 73 -0.49 16.34 -4.83
CA PHE A 73 -0.75 15.18 -3.99
C PHE A 73 -1.60 15.56 -2.77
N VAL A 74 -1.19 16.58 -2.02
CA VAL A 74 -1.92 17.07 -0.84
C VAL A 74 -3.28 17.64 -1.22
N ALA A 75 -3.37 18.43 -2.29
CA ALA A 75 -4.63 18.99 -2.77
C ALA A 75 -5.63 17.88 -3.15
N THR A 76 -5.18 16.85 -3.87
CA THR A 76 -6.02 15.71 -4.25
C THR A 76 -6.42 14.89 -3.02
N LEU A 77 -5.52 14.65 -2.06
CA LEU A 77 -5.87 14.00 -0.80
C LEU A 77 -6.94 14.79 -0.02
N MET A 78 -6.86 16.11 0.00
CA MET A 78 -7.83 16.97 0.68
C MET A 78 -9.21 16.88 0.04
N ILE A 79 -9.29 16.93 -1.30
CA ILE A 79 -10.55 16.74 -2.04
C ILE A 79 -11.09 15.33 -1.83
N GLY A 80 -10.24 14.31 -1.96
CA GLY A 80 -10.62 12.92 -1.75
C GLY A 80 -11.10 12.66 -0.32
N ALA A 81 -10.50 13.27 0.70
CA ALA A 81 -10.97 13.18 2.08
C ALA A 81 -12.38 13.73 2.26
N LEU A 82 -12.72 14.84 1.58
CA LEU A 82 -14.07 15.41 1.59
C LEU A 82 -15.07 14.45 0.93
N VAL A 83 -14.72 13.88 -0.22
CA VAL A 83 -15.54 12.88 -0.91
C VAL A 83 -15.74 11.64 -0.04
N ASN A 84 -14.67 11.16 0.59
CA ASN A 84 -14.72 10.00 1.49
C ASN A 84 -15.62 10.24 2.69
N PHE A 85 -15.60 11.47 3.23
CA PHE A 85 -16.50 11.86 4.32
C PHE A 85 -17.97 11.80 3.90
N LEU A 86 -18.30 12.34 2.72
CA LEU A 86 -19.66 12.30 2.17
C LEU A 86 -20.13 10.86 1.92
N LEU A 87 -19.30 10.03 1.28
CA LEU A 87 -19.59 8.62 1.03
C LEU A 87 -19.77 7.84 2.34
N ALA A 88 -18.93 8.11 3.33
CA ALA A 88 -19.06 7.49 4.64
C ALA A 88 -20.37 7.87 5.35
N GLN A 89 -20.90 9.07 5.14
CA GLN A 89 -22.23 9.44 5.66
C GLN A 89 -23.35 8.71 4.94
N LEU A 90 -23.26 8.55 3.62
CA LEU A 90 -24.26 7.79 2.84
C LEU A 90 -24.37 6.33 3.32
N VAL A 91 -23.23 5.69 3.60
CA VAL A 91 -23.20 4.31 4.16
C VAL A 91 -23.81 4.24 5.55
N GLN A 92 -23.58 5.26 6.39
CA GLN A 92 -24.21 5.32 7.71
C GLN A 92 -25.73 5.49 7.58
N ALA A 93 -26.19 6.26 6.59
CA ALA A 93 -27.62 6.46 6.32
C ALA A 93 -28.33 5.19 5.81
N THR A 94 -27.64 4.26 5.14
CA THR A 94 -28.25 2.99 4.68
C THR A 94 -28.41 1.95 5.79
N GLY A 95 -27.90 2.20 7.01
CA GLY A 95 -28.01 1.28 8.15
C GLY A 95 -27.16 0.01 8.04
N LEU A 96 -26.38 -0.16 6.96
CA LEU A 96 -25.52 -1.32 6.70
C LEU A 96 -24.17 -1.27 7.45
N THR A 97 -24.08 -0.46 8.51
CA THR A 97 -22.83 -0.22 9.26
C THR A 97 -22.27 -1.51 9.88
N GLY A 98 -23.11 -2.48 10.26
CA GLY A 98 -22.66 -3.77 10.78
C GLY A 98 -21.86 -4.59 9.76
N THR A 99 -22.42 -4.77 8.56
CA THR A 99 -21.77 -5.50 7.47
C THR A 99 -20.49 -4.81 7.00
N ASP A 100 -20.50 -3.48 6.90
CA ASP A 100 -19.31 -2.68 6.54
C ASP A 100 -18.16 -2.87 7.53
N ARG A 101 -18.45 -2.96 8.83
CA ARG A 101 -17.45 -3.24 9.87
C ARG A 101 -16.89 -4.66 9.80
N LEU A 102 -17.74 -5.66 9.54
CA LEU A 102 -17.31 -7.05 9.37
C LEU A 102 -16.40 -7.21 8.15
N LEU A 103 -16.79 -6.65 7.01
CA LEU A 103 -15.93 -6.58 5.83
C LEU A 103 -14.65 -5.80 6.11
N GLY A 104 -14.73 -4.76 6.95
CA GLY A 104 -13.59 -3.98 7.41
C GLY A 104 -12.59 -4.83 8.18
N MET A 105 -13.05 -5.73 9.05
CA MET A 105 -12.18 -6.67 9.77
C MET A 105 -11.42 -7.59 8.79
N VAL A 106 -12.12 -8.21 7.85
CA VAL A 106 -11.50 -9.10 6.83
C VAL A 106 -10.46 -8.33 6.01
N PHE A 107 -10.81 -7.11 5.61
CA PHE A 107 -9.89 -6.22 4.89
C PHE A 107 -8.67 -5.83 5.74
N GLY A 108 -8.87 -5.52 7.02
CA GLY A 108 -7.80 -5.19 7.96
C GLY A 108 -6.85 -6.34 8.21
N VAL A 109 -7.36 -7.58 8.29
CA VAL A 109 -6.54 -8.79 8.34
C VAL A 109 -5.73 -8.94 7.06
N ALA A 110 -6.37 -8.85 5.89
CA ALA A 110 -5.67 -8.95 4.60
C ALA A 110 -4.57 -7.89 4.46
N ARG A 111 -4.86 -6.64 4.85
CA ARG A 111 -3.88 -5.54 4.87
C ARG A 111 -2.75 -5.82 5.87
N GLY A 112 -3.07 -6.28 7.07
CA GLY A 112 -2.08 -6.62 8.09
C GLY A 112 -1.14 -7.72 7.62
N LEU A 113 -1.67 -8.78 7.00
CA LEU A 113 -0.88 -9.85 6.39
C LEU A 113 0.00 -9.31 5.26
N LEU A 114 -0.55 -8.45 4.38
CA LEU A 114 0.20 -7.83 3.30
C LEU A 114 1.38 -6.99 3.83
N LEU A 115 1.16 -6.20 4.88
CA LEU A 115 2.22 -5.42 5.53
C LEU A 115 3.31 -6.34 6.12
N VAL A 116 2.92 -7.46 6.72
CA VAL A 116 3.87 -8.46 7.24
C VAL A 116 4.67 -9.10 6.09
N VAL A 117 4.03 -9.48 4.98
CA VAL A 117 4.72 -10.03 3.79
C VAL A 117 5.78 -9.04 3.28
N ILE A 118 5.42 -7.77 3.14
CA ILE A 118 6.35 -6.73 2.69
C ILE A 118 7.50 -6.59 3.69
N LEU A 119 7.20 -6.51 4.99
CA LEU A 119 8.23 -6.34 6.03
C LEU A 119 9.20 -7.53 6.07
N VAL A 120 8.69 -8.76 6.07
CA VAL A 120 9.50 -9.98 6.04
C VAL A 120 10.32 -10.04 4.74
N GLY A 121 9.73 -9.71 3.60
CA GLY A 121 10.43 -9.68 2.31
C GLY A 121 11.51 -8.60 2.21
N LEU A 122 11.35 -7.47 2.91
CA LEU A 122 12.40 -6.45 3.04
C LEU A 122 13.50 -6.89 4.00
N LEU A 123 13.14 -7.49 5.13
CA LEU A 123 14.10 -8.02 6.10
C LEU A 123 14.92 -9.17 5.52
N SER A 124 14.34 -9.99 4.63
CA SER A 124 15.07 -11.07 3.95
C SER A 124 16.17 -10.56 3.02
N LEU A 125 16.20 -9.27 2.68
CA LEU A 125 17.31 -8.67 1.92
C LEU A 125 18.53 -8.37 2.80
N ALA A 126 18.35 -8.34 4.13
CA ALA A 126 19.41 -8.21 5.11
C ALA A 126 19.91 -9.60 5.55
N PRO A 127 21.11 -9.73 6.12
CA PRO A 127 21.68 -11.02 6.56
C PRO A 127 21.03 -11.54 7.87
N VAL A 128 19.70 -11.45 7.99
CA VAL A 128 18.91 -11.87 9.17
C VAL A 128 18.78 -13.39 9.29
N GLU A 129 19.14 -14.16 8.26
CA GLU A 129 19.06 -15.63 8.26
C GLU A 129 19.96 -16.30 9.30
N GLN A 130 20.99 -15.59 9.78
CA GLN A 130 21.94 -16.07 10.79
C GLN A 130 21.43 -15.87 12.21
N ASP A 131 20.36 -15.07 12.39
CA ASP A 131 19.87 -14.74 13.71
C ASP A 131 18.91 -15.81 14.27
N ALA A 132 19.08 -16.13 15.55
CA ALA A 132 18.25 -17.11 16.25
C ALA A 132 16.75 -16.75 16.22
N TRP A 133 16.41 -15.45 16.23
CA TRP A 133 15.02 -14.99 16.20
C TRP A 133 14.33 -15.25 14.85
N TRP A 134 15.10 -15.28 13.75
CA TRP A 134 14.61 -15.57 12.40
C TRP A 134 14.37 -17.07 12.23
N GLN A 135 15.35 -17.90 12.61
CA GLN A 135 15.25 -19.36 12.45
C GLN A 135 14.22 -20.03 13.37
N GLN A 136 13.95 -19.44 14.54
CA GLN A 136 12.99 -19.99 15.50
C GLN A 136 11.53 -19.60 15.22
N SER A 137 11.28 -18.62 14.34
CA SER A 137 9.92 -18.17 14.04
C SER A 137 9.17 -19.19 13.21
N THR A 138 7.93 -19.47 13.61
CA THR A 138 7.07 -20.41 12.87
C THR A 138 6.33 -19.73 11.71
N LEU A 139 6.10 -18.42 11.81
CA LEU A 139 5.34 -17.66 10.82
C LEU A 139 6.21 -17.17 9.64
N ILE A 140 7.48 -16.84 9.86
CA ILE A 140 8.37 -16.30 8.83
C ILE A 140 8.43 -17.19 7.56
N PRO A 141 8.63 -18.52 7.64
CA PRO A 141 8.71 -19.37 6.45
C PRO A 141 7.44 -19.32 5.58
N HIS A 142 6.26 -19.24 6.21
CA HIS A 142 4.98 -19.17 5.49
C HIS A 142 4.82 -17.85 4.73
N PHE A 143 5.24 -16.74 5.34
CA PHE A 143 5.21 -15.43 4.69
C PHE A 143 6.27 -15.30 3.59
N LEU A 144 7.43 -15.93 3.73
CA LEU A 144 8.46 -15.98 2.69
C LEU A 144 7.96 -16.71 1.44
N LEU A 145 7.24 -17.84 1.60
CA LEU A 145 6.64 -18.54 0.45
C LEU A 145 5.68 -17.65 -0.34
N ILE A 146 4.85 -16.87 0.37
CA ILE A 146 3.92 -15.92 -0.26
C ILE A 146 4.70 -14.78 -0.94
N ALA A 147 5.75 -14.27 -0.30
CA ALA A 147 6.59 -13.21 -0.85
C ALA A 147 7.32 -13.67 -2.12
N ASP A 148 7.90 -14.87 -2.12
CA ASP A 148 8.62 -15.41 -3.27
C ASP A 148 7.69 -15.79 -4.41
N TRP A 149 6.51 -16.37 -4.11
CA TRP A 149 5.48 -16.57 -5.11
C TRP A 149 5.06 -15.24 -5.76
N SER A 150 4.87 -14.19 -4.96
CA SER A 150 4.52 -12.86 -5.45
C SER A 150 5.63 -12.25 -6.32
N LYS A 151 6.89 -12.35 -5.90
CA LYS A 151 8.05 -11.91 -6.70
C LYS A 151 8.10 -12.64 -8.04
N ASN A 152 7.98 -13.96 -8.04
CA ASN A 152 8.02 -14.77 -9.25
C ASN A 152 6.86 -14.46 -10.20
N LEU A 153 5.66 -14.18 -9.66
CA LEU A 153 4.52 -13.76 -10.47
C LEU A 153 4.77 -12.40 -11.14
N ILE A 154 5.24 -11.42 -10.38
CA ILE A 154 5.53 -10.08 -10.89
C ILE A 154 6.64 -10.14 -11.95
N LEU A 155 7.70 -10.89 -11.66
CA LEU A 155 8.83 -11.07 -12.59
C LEU A 155 8.40 -11.82 -13.85
N GLY A 156 7.60 -12.88 -13.72
CA GLY A 156 7.05 -13.63 -14.85
C GLY A 156 6.19 -12.77 -15.76
N LEU A 157 5.25 -12.01 -15.19
CA LEU A 157 4.44 -11.05 -15.95
C LEU A 157 5.32 -10.01 -16.63
N SER A 158 6.28 -9.42 -15.91
CA SER A 158 7.18 -8.42 -16.49
C SER A 158 8.02 -8.99 -17.64
N GLY A 159 8.51 -10.22 -17.54
CA GLY A 159 9.28 -10.88 -18.60
C GLY A 159 8.45 -11.16 -19.86
N GLU A 160 7.17 -11.50 -19.70
CA GLU A 160 6.24 -11.73 -20.80
C GLU A 160 5.89 -10.42 -21.53
N TRP A 161 5.65 -9.34 -20.78
CA TRP A 161 5.44 -8.00 -21.34
C TRP A 161 6.69 -7.45 -22.04
N ILE A 162 7.88 -7.68 -21.49
CA ILE A 162 9.15 -7.21 -22.07
C ILE A 162 9.47 -7.97 -23.37
N SER A 163 9.28 -9.30 -23.39
CA SER A 163 9.53 -10.12 -24.58
C SER A 163 8.55 -9.82 -25.73
N THR A 164 7.27 -9.59 -25.42
CA THR A 164 6.28 -9.17 -26.42
C THR A 164 6.57 -7.78 -26.98
N ALA A 165 6.97 -6.82 -26.13
CA ALA A 165 7.35 -5.47 -26.56
C ALA A 165 8.59 -5.47 -27.48
N GLN A 166 9.60 -6.30 -27.20
CA GLN A 166 10.78 -6.43 -28.08
C GLN A 166 10.42 -7.06 -29.44
N SER A 167 9.53 -8.06 -29.45
CA SER A 167 9.10 -8.73 -30.69
C SER A 167 8.30 -7.81 -31.64
N ALA A 168 7.61 -6.80 -31.10
CA ALA A 168 6.82 -5.84 -31.85
C ALA A 168 7.68 -4.70 -32.46
N SER A 169 8.84 -4.40 -31.88
CA SER A 169 9.75 -3.36 -32.42
C SER A 169 10.64 -3.80 -33.58
N HIS A 170 10.73 -5.12 -33.83
CA HIS A 170 11.53 -5.74 -34.89
C HIS A 170 10.72 -6.14 -36.14
N ARG A 171 9.44 -5.74 -36.22
CA ARG A 171 8.62 -5.82 -37.44
C ARG A 171 8.34 -4.42 -37.97
#